data_AF-A0A8H6Z4R2-F1
#
_entry.id   AF-A0A8H6Z4R2-F1
#
_cell.length_a   1.000
_cell.length_b   1.000
_cell.length_c   1.000
_cell.angle_alpha   90.00
_cell.angle_beta   90.00
_cell.angle_gamma   90.00
#
_symmetry.space_group_name_H-M   'P 1'
#
loop_
_entity.id
_entity.type
_entity.pdbx_description
1 polymer ?
#
loop_
_entity_poly.entity_id
_entity_poly.type
_entity_poly.pdbx_seq_one_letter_code
_entity_poly.pdbx_strand_id
1 'polypeptide(L)'
;MAGQHIQSLQQKLNSGKGKKRAGNERSLSTTARMLTSAEGRALAEEKRTAQQQKKAKDDENRSQRLLANAEVIKRRTELGREGMEFAGNIKLLKAPQLKDLAWSLELDENGTREVLIERILTHFGDNESLKVDKRYVELWRDGRRRRAAAVTNDDVEQQAQPEDMLTDIQYVANGSGSPSSQSQLPPPPPPDAPYVFPDTWTPPPTHLPYNHHPLPFPQSYGNPPPSDYYSVHHPYDPSLFRF
;
A
#
# COMPACT_ATOMS: atom_id res chain seq x y z
N MET A 1 -7.45 -30.89 -2.64
CA MET A 1 -7.98 -31.22 -1.30
C MET A 1 -7.05 -30.80 -0.16
N ALA A 2 -5.99 -31.55 0.20
CA ALA A 2 -5.27 -31.37 1.47
C ALA A 2 -4.80 -29.93 1.82
N GLY A 3 -4.28 -29.15 0.85
CA GLY A 3 -3.76 -27.80 1.10
C GLY A 3 -4.76 -26.81 1.70
N GLN A 4 -6.04 -26.89 1.32
CA GLN A 4 -7.10 -26.02 1.88
C GLN A 4 -7.37 -26.32 3.37
N HIS A 5 -7.25 -27.59 3.77
CA HIS A 5 -7.40 -27.98 5.18
C HIS A 5 -6.28 -27.36 6.03
N ILE A 6 -5.02 -27.44 5.57
CA ILE A 6 -3.85 -26.87 6.24
C ILE A 6 -3.99 -25.34 6.41
N GLN A 7 -4.40 -24.63 5.35
CA GLN A 7 -4.66 -23.19 5.43
C GLN A 7 -5.77 -22.87 6.45
N SER A 8 -6.87 -23.63 6.46
CA SER A 8 -7.96 -23.44 7.43
C SER A 8 -7.51 -23.67 8.89
N LEU A 9 -6.57 -24.59 9.13
CA LEU A 9 -6.02 -24.87 10.45
C LEU A 9 -5.06 -23.77 10.92
N GLN A 10 -4.17 -23.29 10.05
CA GLN A 10 -3.35 -22.11 10.34
C GLN A 10 -4.21 -20.86 10.60
N GLN A 11 -5.29 -20.67 9.83
CA GLN A 11 -6.22 -19.55 10.05
C GLN A 11 -7.01 -19.69 11.36
N LYS A 12 -7.37 -20.92 11.78
CA LYS A 12 -7.96 -21.19 13.12
C LYS A 12 -6.98 -20.96 14.27
N LEU A 13 -5.70 -21.30 14.10
CA LEU A 13 -4.65 -21.02 15.09
C LEU A 13 -4.40 -19.51 15.22
N ASN A 14 -4.22 -18.80 14.09
CA ASN A 14 -3.93 -17.37 14.08
C ASN A 14 -5.14 -16.49 14.45
N SER A 15 -6.37 -16.95 14.20
CA SER A 15 -7.60 -16.33 14.73
C SER A 15 -7.90 -16.72 16.19
N GLY A 16 -6.94 -17.38 16.86
CA GLY A 16 -7.06 -17.92 18.20
C GLY A 16 -7.42 -16.88 19.25
N LYS A 17 -8.71 -16.85 19.62
CA LYS A 17 -9.27 -16.15 20.79
C LYS A 17 -8.84 -16.81 22.13
N GLY A 18 -7.63 -17.36 22.16
CA GLY A 18 -7.07 -18.23 23.20
C GLY A 18 -6.42 -17.51 24.38
N LYS A 19 -6.33 -16.17 24.39
CA LYS A 19 -5.90 -15.39 25.57
C LYS A 19 -6.99 -15.35 26.66
N LYS A 20 -7.42 -16.52 27.13
CA LYS A 20 -8.27 -16.71 28.31
C LYS A 20 -7.49 -17.41 29.44
N ARG A 21 -6.71 -16.59 30.16
CA ARG A 21 -6.29 -16.75 31.57
C ARG A 21 -5.65 -18.10 31.96
N ALA A 22 -4.31 -18.11 31.99
CA ALA A 22 -3.61 -18.67 33.15
C ALA A 22 -3.29 -17.51 34.12
N GLY A 23 -3.39 -17.74 35.43
CA GLY A 23 -3.23 -16.71 36.46
C GLY A 23 -4.53 -15.97 36.81
N ASN A 24 -5.06 -16.22 38.01
CA ASN A 24 -6.15 -15.45 38.62
C ASN A 24 -5.61 -14.26 39.43
N GLU A 25 -4.55 -13.61 38.93
CA GLU A 25 -4.18 -12.31 39.47
C GLU A 25 -5.30 -11.30 39.17
N ARG A 26 -5.58 -10.43 40.13
CA ARG A 26 -6.49 -9.30 39.92
C ARG A 26 -5.76 -8.29 39.04
N SER A 27 -5.78 -8.53 37.73
CA SER A 27 -5.32 -7.60 36.71
C SER A 27 -6.18 -6.35 36.76
N LEU A 28 -5.83 -5.43 37.66
CA LEU A 28 -6.42 -4.10 37.78
C LEU A 28 -6.41 -3.48 36.39
N SER A 29 -7.60 -3.07 35.91
CA SER A 29 -7.75 -2.39 34.62
C SER A 29 -6.68 -1.32 34.46
N THR A 30 -6.15 -1.15 33.24
CA THR A 30 -5.16 -0.10 32.97
C THR A 30 -5.65 1.27 33.46
N THR A 31 -6.95 1.55 33.32
CA THR A 31 -7.63 2.74 33.84
C THR A 31 -7.57 2.89 35.37
N ALA A 32 -7.58 1.78 36.11
CA ALA A 32 -7.42 1.79 37.56
C ALA A 32 -5.95 2.02 37.94
N ARG A 33 -5.01 1.31 37.29
CA ARG A 33 -3.56 1.48 37.52
C ARG A 33 -3.09 2.92 37.21
N MET A 34 -3.65 3.55 36.17
CA MET A 34 -3.43 4.97 35.81
C MET A 34 -3.71 5.93 36.97
N LEU A 35 -4.77 5.69 37.74
CA LEU A 35 -5.13 6.54 38.86
C LEU A 35 -4.20 6.27 40.06
N THR A 36 -3.97 4.99 40.38
CA THR A 36 -3.34 4.55 41.64
C THR A 36 -1.82 4.45 41.63
N SER A 37 -1.14 4.47 40.48
CA SER A 37 0.32 4.26 40.39
C SER A 37 1.00 5.18 39.38
N ALA A 38 2.24 5.59 39.65
CA ALA A 38 3.04 6.38 38.73
C ALA A 38 3.37 5.61 37.43
N GLU A 39 3.73 4.33 37.55
CA GLU A 39 3.95 3.42 36.42
C GLU A 39 2.73 3.35 35.49
N GLY A 40 1.53 3.29 36.07
CA GLY A 40 0.27 3.27 35.32
C GLY A 40 0.00 4.56 34.53
N ARG A 41 0.55 5.70 34.95
CA ARG A 41 0.49 6.97 34.21
C ARG A 41 1.49 6.96 33.06
N ALA A 42 2.74 6.62 33.33
CA ALA A 42 3.79 6.53 32.32
C ALA A 42 3.41 5.61 31.15
N LEU A 43 2.88 4.41 31.44
CA LEU A 43 2.41 3.44 30.44
C LEU A 43 1.22 3.99 29.63
N ALA A 44 0.32 4.77 30.26
CA ALA A 44 -0.79 5.40 29.55
C ALA A 44 -0.36 6.59 28.69
N GLU A 45 0.66 7.33 29.09
CA GLU A 45 1.28 8.40 28.30
C GLU A 45 2.04 7.83 27.10
N GLU A 46 2.87 6.80 27.30
CA GLU A 46 3.53 6.03 26.21
C GLU A 46 2.49 5.50 25.20
N LYS A 47 1.41 4.88 25.70
CA LYS A 47 0.34 4.38 24.84
C LYS A 47 -0.38 5.51 24.09
N ARG A 48 -0.53 6.69 24.70
CA ARG A 48 -1.14 7.87 24.08
C ARG A 48 -0.24 8.45 22.99
N THR A 49 1.06 8.61 23.24
CA THR A 49 2.01 9.11 22.24
C THR A 49 2.17 8.13 21.07
N ALA A 50 2.25 6.82 21.34
CA ALA A 50 2.27 5.79 20.29
C ALA A 50 1.00 5.79 19.43
N GLN A 51 -0.19 6.00 20.03
CA GLN A 51 -1.43 6.15 19.29
C GLN A 51 -1.48 7.45 18.46
N GLN A 52 -0.97 8.56 19.00
CA GLN A 52 -0.88 9.84 18.29
C GLN A 52 0.09 9.78 17.11
N GLN A 53 1.29 9.21 17.30
CA GLN A 53 2.28 8.98 16.24
C GLN A 53 1.73 8.08 15.14
N LYS A 54 1.08 6.96 15.51
CA LYS A 54 0.44 6.09 14.52
C LYS A 54 -0.62 6.85 13.73
N LYS A 55 -1.53 7.57 14.42
CA LYS A 55 -2.60 8.32 13.74
C LYS A 55 -2.02 9.37 12.78
N ALA A 56 -1.02 10.15 13.22
CA ALA A 56 -0.37 11.14 12.38
C ALA A 56 0.22 10.52 11.10
N LYS A 57 0.89 9.35 11.23
CA LYS A 57 1.43 8.61 10.08
C LYS A 57 0.33 8.03 9.17
N ASP A 58 -0.76 7.53 9.73
CA ASP A 58 -1.90 7.03 8.95
C ASP A 58 -2.61 8.18 8.19
N ASP A 59 -2.77 9.35 8.82
CA ASP A 59 -3.33 10.57 8.22
C ASP A 59 -2.40 11.17 7.14
N GLU A 60 -1.07 11.15 7.34
CA GLU A 60 -0.06 11.55 6.34
C GLU A 60 -0.07 10.61 5.12
N ASN A 61 -0.07 9.29 5.34
CA ASN A 61 -0.19 8.30 4.25
C ASN A 61 -1.50 8.47 3.48
N ARG A 62 -2.56 8.95 4.14
CA ARG A 62 -3.85 9.26 3.50
C ARG A 62 -3.78 10.53 2.66
N SER A 63 -3.17 11.62 3.15
CA SER A 63 -3.05 12.87 2.39
C SER A 63 -2.15 12.69 1.16
N GLN A 64 -1.00 12.01 1.29
CA GLN A 64 -0.13 11.68 0.15
C GLN A 64 -0.85 10.88 -0.95
N ARG A 65 -1.68 9.90 -0.58
CA ARG A 65 -2.50 9.13 -1.54
C ARG A 65 -3.57 9.98 -2.23
N LEU A 66 -4.17 10.94 -1.53
CA LEU A 66 -5.15 11.86 -2.12
C LEU A 66 -4.49 12.81 -3.12
N LEU A 67 -3.30 13.33 -2.79
CA LEU A 67 -2.51 14.19 -3.70
C LEU A 67 -2.09 13.43 -4.97
N ALA A 68 -1.55 12.22 -4.85
CA ALA A 68 -1.16 11.40 -6.00
C ALA A 68 -2.36 11.04 -6.90
N ASN A 69 -3.53 10.75 -6.31
CA ASN A 69 -4.76 10.54 -7.09
C ASN A 69 -5.23 11.82 -7.79
N ALA A 70 -5.14 12.99 -7.13
CA ALA A 70 -5.50 14.27 -7.73
C ALA A 70 -4.58 14.64 -8.90
N GLU A 71 -3.28 14.33 -8.82
CA GLU A 71 -2.32 14.50 -9.93
C GLU A 71 -2.65 13.59 -11.13
N VAL A 72 -2.98 12.32 -10.88
CA VAL A 72 -3.43 11.39 -11.93
C VAL A 72 -4.70 11.89 -12.62
N ILE A 73 -5.68 12.40 -11.86
CA ILE A 73 -6.91 12.99 -12.40
C ILE A 73 -6.60 14.24 -13.20
N LYS A 74 -5.80 15.18 -12.65
CA LYS A 74 -5.41 16.42 -13.32
C LYS A 74 -4.80 16.15 -14.70
N ARG A 75 -3.78 15.29 -14.77
CA ARG A 75 -3.12 14.88 -16.02
C ARG A 75 -4.08 14.23 -17.02
N ARG A 76 -5.06 13.44 -16.56
CA ARG A 76 -6.11 12.85 -17.40
C ARG A 76 -7.08 13.89 -17.96
N THR A 77 -7.40 14.92 -17.18
CA THR A 77 -8.23 16.06 -17.64
C THR A 77 -7.47 16.96 -18.61
N GLU A 78 -6.18 17.22 -18.37
CA GLU A 78 -5.34 18.11 -19.20
C GLU A 78 -4.98 17.50 -20.57
N LEU A 79 -4.71 16.19 -20.65
CA LEU A 79 -4.40 15.49 -21.91
C LEU A 79 -5.64 14.88 -22.59
N GLY A 80 -6.72 14.67 -21.85
CA GLY A 80 -7.88 13.90 -22.32
C GLY A 80 -7.55 12.43 -22.64
N ARG A 81 -8.50 11.73 -23.28
CA ARG A 81 -8.29 10.34 -23.78
C ARG A 81 -7.48 10.27 -25.08
N GLU A 82 -7.41 11.38 -25.83
CA GLU A 82 -6.79 11.43 -27.15
C GLU A 82 -5.35 11.96 -27.12
N GLY A 83 -5.00 12.84 -26.15
CA GLY A 83 -3.64 13.37 -25.99
C GLY A 83 -2.65 12.44 -25.28
N MET A 84 -3.03 11.20 -24.96
CA MET A 84 -2.13 10.23 -24.36
C MET A 84 -1.47 9.33 -25.41
N GLU A 85 -0.17 9.54 -25.63
CA GLU A 85 0.68 8.65 -26.44
C GLU A 85 1.33 7.59 -25.53
N PHE A 86 1.27 6.31 -25.95
CA PHE A 86 1.85 5.21 -25.19
C PHE A 86 2.96 4.51 -25.97
N ALA A 87 4.16 4.45 -25.40
CA ALA A 87 5.36 3.92 -26.07
C ALA A 87 5.94 2.69 -25.38
N GLY A 88 6.38 1.72 -26.20
CA GLY A 88 7.02 0.48 -25.74
C GLY A 88 6.04 -0.66 -25.51
N ASN A 89 6.56 -1.89 -25.50
CA ASN A 89 5.76 -3.10 -25.47
C ASN A 89 4.82 -3.17 -24.26
N ILE A 90 3.53 -3.46 -24.48
CA ILE A 90 2.48 -3.60 -23.45
C ILE A 90 2.93 -4.49 -22.28
N LYS A 91 3.65 -5.59 -22.56
CA LYS A 91 4.12 -6.54 -21.54
C LYS A 91 5.22 -5.97 -20.63
N LEU A 92 5.78 -4.80 -20.94
CA LEU A 92 6.79 -4.08 -20.15
C LEU A 92 6.23 -2.82 -19.44
N LEU A 93 5.02 -2.36 -19.77
CA LEU A 93 4.41 -1.18 -19.14
C LEU A 93 4.19 -1.37 -17.63
N LYS A 94 4.32 -0.28 -16.87
CA LYS A 94 4.05 -0.27 -15.42
C LYS A 94 2.54 -0.24 -15.15
N ALA A 95 2.12 -0.75 -14.00
CA ALA A 95 0.71 -0.79 -13.59
C ALA A 95 -0.07 0.55 -13.76
N PRO A 96 0.44 1.74 -13.39
CA PRO A 96 -0.27 3.00 -13.66
C PRO A 96 -0.44 3.28 -15.16
N GLN A 97 0.57 3.04 -16.00
CA GLN A 97 0.49 3.23 -17.45
C GLN A 97 -0.55 2.29 -18.09
N LEU A 98 -0.69 1.06 -17.57
CA LEU A 98 -1.72 0.10 -18.01
C LEU A 98 -3.12 0.54 -17.60
N LYS A 99 -3.29 1.20 -16.45
CA LYS A 99 -4.55 1.83 -16.04
C LYS A 99 -4.90 3.05 -16.90
N ASP A 100 -3.92 3.90 -17.20
CA ASP A 100 -4.11 5.03 -18.11
C ASP A 100 -4.46 4.57 -19.54
N LEU A 101 -3.83 3.49 -20.02
CA LEU A 101 -4.14 2.88 -21.30
C LEU A 101 -5.56 2.27 -21.30
N ALA A 102 -5.94 1.54 -20.26
CA ALA A 102 -7.30 1.02 -20.09
C ALA A 102 -8.34 2.16 -20.07
N TRP A 103 -8.08 3.24 -19.32
CA TRP A 103 -8.93 4.43 -19.26
C TRP A 103 -9.06 5.17 -20.61
N SER A 104 -8.00 5.19 -21.42
CA SER A 104 -8.00 5.74 -22.78
C SER A 104 -8.83 4.90 -23.77
N LEU A 105 -8.95 3.59 -23.50
CA LEU A 105 -9.72 2.60 -24.26
C LEU A 105 -11.12 2.34 -23.67
N GLU A 106 -11.52 3.11 -22.66
CA GLU A 106 -12.81 2.98 -21.94
C GLU A 106 -13.03 1.63 -21.23
N LEU A 107 -11.94 0.91 -20.95
CA LEU A 107 -11.91 -0.37 -20.25
C LEU A 107 -11.83 -0.19 -18.72
N ASP A 108 -12.30 -1.19 -17.98
CA ASP A 108 -12.15 -1.26 -16.53
C ASP A 108 -10.67 -1.21 -16.10
N GLU A 109 -10.36 -0.34 -15.14
CA GLU A 109 -9.01 -0.13 -14.59
C GLU A 109 -8.69 -1.06 -13.40
N ASN A 110 -9.63 -1.90 -12.96
CA ASN A 110 -9.45 -2.79 -11.82
C ASN A 110 -8.90 -4.16 -12.23
N GLY A 111 -8.02 -4.72 -11.39
CA GLY A 111 -7.37 -6.02 -11.62
C GLY A 111 -5.91 -6.04 -11.15
N THR A 112 -5.24 -7.17 -11.35
CA THR A 112 -3.77 -7.21 -11.32
C THR A 112 -3.20 -6.68 -12.63
N ARG A 113 -1.88 -6.54 -12.71
CA ARG A 113 -1.19 -6.08 -13.92
C ARG A 113 -1.44 -7.01 -15.11
N GLU A 114 -1.54 -8.31 -14.85
CA GLU A 114 -1.73 -9.38 -15.82
C GLU A 114 -3.14 -9.32 -16.41
N VAL A 115 -4.15 -9.16 -15.56
CA VAL A 115 -5.55 -8.98 -15.97
C VAL A 115 -5.74 -7.74 -16.85
N LEU A 116 -5.06 -6.62 -16.52
CA LEU A 116 -5.08 -5.42 -17.37
C LEU A 116 -4.42 -5.67 -18.72
N ILE A 117 -3.27 -6.35 -18.77
CA ILE A 117 -2.59 -6.71 -20.02
C ILE A 117 -3.48 -7.62 -20.88
N GLU A 118 -4.09 -8.65 -20.31
CA GLU A 118 -4.99 -9.58 -21.01
C GLU A 118 -6.22 -8.86 -21.59
N ARG A 119 -6.89 -8.05 -20.78
CA ARG A 119 -8.06 -7.25 -21.18
C ARG A 119 -7.73 -6.28 -22.31
N ILE A 120 -6.60 -5.58 -22.23
CA ILE A 120 -6.14 -4.64 -23.28
C ILE A 120 -5.77 -5.39 -24.57
N LEU A 121 -5.05 -6.51 -24.48
CA LEU A 121 -4.66 -7.31 -25.66
C LEU A 121 -5.88 -7.93 -26.36
N THR A 122 -6.90 -8.36 -25.61
CA THR A 122 -8.17 -8.84 -26.16
C THR A 122 -8.88 -7.72 -26.93
N HIS A 123 -9.04 -6.54 -26.31
CA HIS A 123 -9.70 -5.40 -26.96
C HIS A 123 -9.01 -4.94 -28.26
N PHE A 124 -7.67 -4.96 -28.31
CA PHE A 124 -6.92 -4.73 -29.56
C PHE A 124 -7.01 -5.90 -30.56
N GLY A 125 -7.28 -7.13 -30.10
CA GLY A 125 -7.59 -8.27 -30.97
C GLY A 125 -8.93 -8.08 -31.68
N ASP A 126 -9.96 -7.67 -30.94
CA ASP A 126 -11.29 -7.39 -31.46
C ASP A 126 -11.32 -6.13 -32.36
N ASN A 127 -10.47 -5.14 -32.07
CA ASN A 127 -10.41 -3.84 -32.76
C ASN A 127 -9.03 -3.59 -33.40
N GLU A 128 -8.66 -4.38 -34.41
CA GLU A 128 -7.32 -4.31 -35.03
C GLU A 128 -6.96 -2.93 -35.62
N SER A 129 -7.94 -2.14 -36.03
CA SER A 129 -7.76 -0.77 -36.53
C SER A 129 -7.04 0.14 -35.51
N LEU A 130 -7.27 -0.07 -34.22
CA LEU A 130 -6.62 0.69 -33.15
C LEU A 130 -5.11 0.42 -33.05
N LYS A 131 -4.59 -0.66 -33.65
CA LYS A 131 -3.13 -0.93 -33.70
C LYS A 131 -2.38 0.06 -34.62
N VAL A 132 -3.11 0.70 -35.55
CA VAL A 132 -2.57 1.64 -36.54
C VAL A 132 -2.69 3.10 -36.07
N ASP A 133 -3.51 3.37 -35.04
CA ASP A 133 -3.64 4.69 -34.42
C ASP A 133 -2.29 5.21 -33.89
N LYS A 134 -1.95 6.47 -34.20
CA LYS A 134 -0.73 7.16 -33.75
C LYS A 134 -0.51 7.07 -32.23
N ARG A 135 -1.58 7.06 -31.43
CA ARG A 135 -1.54 6.94 -29.96
C ARG A 135 -1.00 5.59 -29.46
N TYR A 136 -1.18 4.54 -30.26
CA TYR A 136 -0.95 3.15 -29.86
C TYR A 136 0.08 2.41 -30.74
N VAL A 137 0.49 2.95 -31.89
CA VAL A 137 1.43 2.28 -32.82
C VAL A 137 2.80 1.99 -32.19
N GLU A 138 3.28 2.81 -31.24
CA GLU A 138 4.52 2.57 -30.49
C GLU A 138 4.41 1.43 -29.45
N LEU A 139 3.21 0.92 -29.15
CA LEU A 139 3.00 -0.29 -28.35
C LEU A 139 3.32 -1.57 -29.13
N TRP A 140 3.08 -1.53 -30.45
CA TRP A 140 3.20 -2.65 -31.39
C TRP A 140 4.51 -2.63 -32.19
N ARG A 141 5.30 -1.54 -32.08
CA ARG A 141 6.66 -1.47 -32.61
C ARG A 141 7.57 -2.43 -31.86
N ASP A 142 7.75 -3.59 -32.47
CA ASP A 142 8.64 -4.66 -32.05
C ASP A 142 10.04 -4.09 -31.74
N GLY A 143 10.65 -4.54 -30.63
CA GLY A 143 11.70 -3.82 -29.88
C GLY A 143 13.05 -3.59 -30.58
N ARG A 144 13.13 -3.76 -31.90
CA ARG A 144 14.31 -3.56 -32.76
C ARG A 144 14.66 -2.09 -33.00
N ARG A 145 14.45 -1.21 -32.01
CA ARG A 145 15.27 0.01 -31.90
C ARG A 145 16.70 -0.43 -31.58
N ARG A 146 17.42 -0.90 -32.61
CA ARG A 146 18.89 -0.95 -32.62
C ARG A 146 19.36 0.40 -32.09
N ARG A 147 20.38 0.42 -31.24
CA ARG A 147 21.03 1.68 -30.85
C ARG A 147 21.56 2.32 -32.13
N ALA A 148 20.84 3.29 -32.68
CA ALA A 148 21.45 4.29 -33.53
C ALA A 148 22.53 4.92 -32.64
N ALA A 149 23.79 4.77 -33.05
CA ALA A 149 24.88 5.50 -32.40
C ALA A 149 24.56 6.99 -32.46
N ALA A 150 25.01 7.75 -31.46
CA ALA A 150 24.72 9.18 -31.39
C ALA A 150 25.20 9.86 -32.68
N VAL A 151 24.25 10.32 -33.49
CA VAL A 151 24.52 11.31 -34.54
C VAL A 151 24.54 12.65 -33.81
N THR A 152 25.74 13.01 -33.38
CA THR A 152 26.08 14.35 -32.91
C THR A 152 25.92 15.32 -34.08
N ASN A 153 24.81 16.03 -34.10
CA ASN A 153 24.70 17.27 -34.88
C ASN A 153 25.12 18.42 -33.97
N ASP A 154 26.43 18.56 -33.80
CA ASP A 154 27.02 19.86 -33.52
C ASP A 154 26.79 20.74 -34.77
N ASP A 155 25.87 21.71 -34.70
CA ASP A 155 25.97 23.02 -35.37
C ASP A 155 24.69 23.87 -35.16
N VAL A 156 24.68 24.73 -34.14
CA VAL A 156 24.08 26.07 -34.18
C VAL A 156 24.93 26.97 -33.29
N GLU A 157 25.61 27.94 -33.89
CA GLU A 157 26.56 28.83 -33.22
C GLU A 157 25.94 30.23 -32.92
N GLN A 158 26.28 30.80 -31.76
CA GLN A 158 26.02 32.18 -31.30
C GLN A 158 24.52 32.56 -31.08
N GLN A 159 24.15 33.46 -30.16
CA GLN A 159 24.78 34.74 -29.81
C GLN A 159 24.57 35.18 -28.32
N ALA A 160 25.41 36.12 -27.85
CA ALA A 160 25.48 36.84 -26.56
C ALA A 160 24.24 36.84 -25.61
N GLN A 161 24.36 36.59 -24.29
CA GLN A 161 25.04 37.37 -23.20
C GLN A 161 24.38 38.75 -22.90
N PRO A 162 24.46 39.32 -21.67
CA PRO A 162 25.13 38.85 -20.44
C PRO A 162 24.14 38.11 -19.47
N GLU A 163 24.09 38.12 -18.12
CA GLU A 163 24.62 38.92 -16.98
C GLU A 163 24.85 38.02 -15.71
N ASP A 164 25.40 38.59 -14.63
CA ASP A 164 25.75 37.94 -13.35
C ASP A 164 24.59 37.42 -12.48
N MET A 165 24.85 36.33 -11.73
CA MET A 165 24.65 36.30 -10.27
C MET A 165 25.38 35.11 -9.61
N LEU A 166 26.42 35.40 -8.84
CA LEU A 166 27.29 34.44 -8.17
C LEU A 166 26.57 33.72 -7.01
N THR A 167 26.56 32.39 -6.99
CA THR A 167 26.27 31.60 -5.78
C THR A 167 27.19 30.40 -5.65
N ASP A 168 28.12 30.47 -4.69
CA ASP A 168 28.98 29.34 -4.28
C ASP A 168 28.16 28.22 -3.63
N ILE A 169 27.69 27.26 -4.44
CA ILE A 169 27.20 25.98 -3.92
C ILE A 169 28.41 25.11 -3.58
N GLN A 170 28.97 25.32 -2.39
CA GLN A 170 30.04 24.48 -1.86
C GLN A 170 29.57 23.01 -1.80
N TYR A 171 30.17 22.17 -2.63
CA TYR A 171 29.99 20.72 -2.61
C TYR A 171 30.63 20.12 -1.34
N VAL A 172 29.92 20.21 -0.22
CA VAL A 172 30.24 19.43 0.99
C VAL A 172 29.95 17.96 0.73
N ALA A 173 30.98 17.25 0.26
CA ALA A 173 30.96 15.81 -0.03
C ALA A 173 30.88 14.98 1.28
N ASN A 174 29.73 15.05 1.95
CA ASN A 174 29.45 14.34 3.19
C ASN A 174 29.24 12.85 2.92
N GLY A 175 30.34 12.11 2.82
CA GLY A 175 30.35 10.66 2.68
C GLY A 175 29.84 9.93 3.92
N SER A 176 28.52 9.84 4.08
CA SER A 176 27.90 8.96 5.08
C SER A 176 28.01 7.49 4.64
N GLY A 177 29.19 6.92 4.84
CA GLY A 177 29.44 5.49 4.63
C GLY A 177 28.48 4.65 5.46
N SER A 178 27.48 4.04 4.82
CA SER A 178 26.57 3.11 5.50
C SER A 178 27.35 1.89 5.97
N PRO A 179 27.45 1.63 7.28
CA PRO A 179 28.03 0.38 7.76
C PRO A 179 27.13 -0.75 7.29
N SER A 180 27.63 -1.59 6.37
CA SER A 180 26.91 -2.77 5.92
C SER A 180 26.77 -3.74 7.09
N SER A 181 25.64 -3.66 7.79
CA SER A 181 25.25 -4.62 8.82
C SER A 181 24.94 -5.96 8.18
N GLN A 182 26.01 -6.70 7.83
CA GLN A 182 25.93 -8.12 7.52
C GLN A 182 25.22 -8.79 8.70
N SER A 183 23.96 -9.14 8.49
CA SER A 183 23.21 -9.97 9.41
C SER A 183 23.85 -11.35 9.38
N GLN A 184 24.79 -11.59 10.29
CA GLN A 184 25.40 -12.90 10.48
C GLN A 184 24.28 -13.86 10.84
N LEU A 185 23.86 -14.67 9.87
CA LEU A 185 23.01 -15.82 10.13
C LEU A 185 23.73 -16.70 11.16
N PRO A 186 23.04 -17.21 12.19
CA PRO A 186 23.66 -18.14 13.12
C PRO A 186 24.20 -19.33 12.32
N PRO A 187 25.40 -19.85 12.68
CA PRO A 187 25.98 -20.98 11.95
C PRO A 187 25.01 -22.17 11.99
N PRO A 188 24.93 -22.97 10.91
CA PRO A 188 24.10 -24.16 10.91
C PRO A 188 24.55 -25.10 12.05
N PRO A 189 23.61 -25.80 12.72
CA PRO A 189 23.97 -26.75 13.76
C PRO A 189 24.86 -27.86 13.17
N PRO A 190 25.80 -28.42 13.95
CA PRO A 190 26.63 -29.52 13.50
C PRO A 190 25.76 -30.75 13.16
N PRO A 191 26.13 -31.55 12.14
CA PRO A 191 25.27 -32.61 11.60
C PRO A 191 24.97 -33.73 12.60
N ASP A 192 25.83 -33.93 13.60
CA ASP A 192 25.79 -35.06 14.54
C ASP A 192 25.15 -34.72 15.90
N ALA A 193 24.46 -33.58 16.03
CA ALA A 193 23.73 -33.25 17.25
C ALA A 193 22.46 -34.13 17.38
N PRO A 194 22.37 -35.05 18.38
CA PRO A 194 21.20 -35.90 18.52
C PRO A 194 19.96 -35.06 18.88
N TYR A 195 18.92 -35.15 18.05
CA TYR A 195 17.69 -34.38 18.25
C TYR A 195 16.88 -34.98 19.40
N VAL A 196 17.12 -34.49 20.62
CA VAL A 196 16.39 -34.92 21.82
C VAL A 196 14.96 -34.39 21.78
N PHE A 197 14.03 -35.18 21.25
CA PHE A 197 12.60 -34.96 21.46
C PHE A 197 12.28 -35.10 22.96
N PRO A 198 11.59 -34.14 23.60
CA PRO A 198 11.11 -34.28 24.97
C PRO A 198 9.92 -35.25 25.01
N ASP A 199 10.19 -36.51 25.33
CA ASP A 199 9.32 -37.67 25.11
C ASP A 199 8.14 -37.81 26.12
N THR A 200 7.62 -36.67 26.62
CA THR A 200 6.61 -36.61 27.68
C THR A 200 5.49 -35.61 27.36
N TRP A 201 4.94 -35.65 26.14
CA TRP A 201 3.67 -34.96 25.87
C TRP A 201 2.50 -35.80 26.40
N THR A 202 2.15 -35.59 27.68
CA THR A 202 0.94 -36.16 28.27
C THR A 202 -0.29 -35.40 27.77
N PRO A 203 -1.27 -36.06 27.10
CA PRO A 203 -2.51 -35.40 26.72
C PRO A 203 -3.32 -35.01 27.96
N PRO A 204 -3.95 -33.82 27.99
CA PRO A 204 -4.81 -33.43 29.10
C PRO A 204 -6.08 -34.31 29.14
N PRO A 205 -6.61 -34.65 30.33
CA PRO A 205 -7.73 -35.57 30.47
C PRO A 205 -9.02 -35.03 29.83
N THR A 206 -9.56 -35.78 28.86
CA THR A 206 -10.63 -35.37 27.94
C THR A 206 -12.05 -35.52 28.48
N HIS A 207 -12.30 -35.18 29.74
CA HIS A 207 -13.61 -35.35 30.37
C HIS A 207 -14.12 -34.14 31.17
N LEU A 208 -15.02 -33.37 30.54
CA LEU A 208 -16.25 -32.86 31.16
C LEU A 208 -17.28 -32.55 30.05
N PRO A 209 -18.48 -33.14 30.05
CA PRO A 209 -19.51 -32.82 29.06
C PRO A 209 -20.12 -31.45 29.34
N TYR A 210 -19.77 -30.45 28.52
CA TYR A 210 -20.32 -29.10 28.67
C TYR A 210 -21.77 -29.07 28.18
N ASN A 211 -22.71 -28.94 29.13
CA ASN A 211 -24.14 -28.99 28.84
C ASN A 211 -24.61 -27.68 28.19
N HIS A 212 -24.61 -27.64 26.86
CA HIS A 212 -24.93 -26.45 26.07
C HIS A 212 -26.44 -26.15 26.03
N HIS A 213 -26.96 -25.53 27.09
CA HIS A 213 -28.22 -24.80 27.00
C HIS A 213 -28.02 -23.54 26.12
N PRO A 214 -28.74 -23.39 24.99
CA PRO A 214 -28.72 -22.15 24.23
C PRO A 214 -29.51 -21.07 24.98
N LEU A 215 -28.84 -19.99 25.37
CA LEU A 215 -29.54 -18.78 25.83
C LEU A 215 -30.22 -18.11 24.62
N PRO A 216 -31.47 -17.65 24.74
CA PRO A 216 -32.14 -16.94 23.66
C PRO A 216 -31.44 -15.61 23.38
N PHE A 217 -31.16 -15.34 22.10
CA PHE A 217 -30.64 -14.04 21.68
C PHE A 217 -31.70 -12.96 21.87
N PRO A 218 -31.38 -11.81 22.50
CA PRO A 218 -32.31 -10.69 22.57
C PRO A 218 -32.55 -10.12 21.17
N GLN A 219 -33.81 -10.09 20.72
CA GLN A 219 -34.21 -9.47 19.46
C GLN A 219 -34.10 -7.95 19.57
N SER A 220 -32.91 -7.42 19.26
CA SER A 220 -32.68 -5.99 19.14
C SER A 220 -33.30 -5.46 17.85
N TYR A 221 -34.59 -5.11 17.89
CA TYR A 221 -35.31 -4.39 16.82
C TYR A 221 -34.81 -2.94 16.69
N GLY A 222 -33.56 -2.79 16.23
CA GLY A 222 -32.96 -1.51 15.93
C GLY A 222 -33.42 -0.99 14.57
N ASN A 223 -34.52 -0.24 14.53
CA ASN A 223 -34.81 0.63 13.40
C ASN A 223 -33.63 1.60 13.22
N PRO A 224 -33.02 1.72 12.03
CA PRO A 224 -32.10 2.82 11.76
C PRO A 224 -32.88 4.15 11.81
N PRO A 225 -32.34 5.22 12.42
CA PRO A 225 -32.96 6.53 12.33
C PRO A 225 -32.94 7.02 10.87
N PRO A 226 -33.89 7.88 10.46
CA PRO A 226 -33.87 8.48 9.13
C PRO A 226 -32.58 9.27 8.92
N SER A 227 -31.99 9.15 7.72
CA SER A 227 -30.73 9.79 7.35
C SER A 227 -30.96 11.25 6.93
N ASP A 228 -31.43 12.07 7.87
CA ASP A 228 -31.72 13.48 7.63
C ASP A 228 -30.43 14.29 7.42
N TYR A 229 -30.08 14.44 6.15
CA TYR A 229 -29.46 15.63 5.57
C TYR A 229 -28.50 16.44 6.49
N TYR A 230 -27.30 15.90 6.70
CA TYR A 230 -26.12 16.75 6.96
C TYR A 230 -25.74 17.52 5.68
N SER A 231 -26.58 18.50 5.33
CA SER A 231 -26.30 19.50 4.30
C SER A 231 -25.25 20.47 4.83
N VAL A 232 -23.98 20.05 4.77
CA VAL A 232 -22.83 20.83 5.26
C VAL A 232 -22.57 22.00 4.31
N HIS A 233 -23.36 23.05 4.49
CA HIS A 233 -23.27 24.29 3.73
C HIS A 233 -22.00 25.05 4.17
N HIS A 234 -20.87 24.80 3.51
CA HIS A 234 -19.69 25.64 3.69
C HIS A 234 -19.96 27.01 3.04
N PRO A 235 -19.87 28.13 3.78
CA PRO A 235 -19.85 29.45 3.18
C PRO A 235 -18.50 29.62 2.45
N TYR A 236 -18.55 29.73 1.13
CA TYR A 236 -17.39 30.13 0.33
C TYR A 236 -17.16 31.62 0.54
N ASP A 237 -16.04 32.00 1.15
CA ASP A 237 -15.64 33.40 1.35
C ASP A 237 -14.70 33.85 0.22
N PRO A 238 -15.16 34.66 -0.74
CA PRO A 238 -14.33 35.14 -1.84
C PRO A 238 -13.38 36.29 -1.45
N SER A 239 -13.43 36.81 -0.22
CA SER A 239 -12.66 38.00 0.19
C SER A 239 -11.15 37.76 0.33
N LEU A 240 -10.72 36.50 0.45
CA LEU A 240 -9.32 36.11 0.63
C LEU A 240 -8.45 36.21 -0.64
N PHE A 241 -9.02 36.51 -1.81
CA PHE A 241 -8.26 36.78 -3.04
C PHE A 241 -8.35 38.26 -3.43
N ARG A 242 -7.47 39.07 -2.84
CA ARG A 242 -7.04 40.35 -3.43
C ARG A 242 -5.55 40.29 -3.73
N PHE A 243 -5.23 40.56 -4.99
CA PHE A 243 -3.90 40.98 -5.45
C PHE A 243 -3.75 42.49 -5.23
#